data_AF-A0A7C2FY19-F1
#
_entry.id   AF-A0A7C2FY19-F1
#
_cell.length_a   1.000
_cell.length_b   1.000
_cell.length_c   1.000
_cell.angle_alpha   90.00
_cell.angle_beta   90.00
_cell.angle_gamma   90.00
#
_symmetry.space_group_name_H-M   'P 1'
#
loop_
_entity.id
_entity.type
_entity.pdbx_description
1 polymer ?
#
loop_
_entity_poly.entity_id
_entity_poly.type
_entity_poly.pdbx_seq_one_letter_code
_entity_poly.pdbx_strand_id
1 'polypeptide(L)'
;MRRNIAVLFSILVLTLIIAQTSYSNTMSNLEIYVEGSPVENSFTGYARIMFAETLRNYTEVSVYIPFEGGLTIVNITSGNGVLISDYYLENNTVSFLAVNTSEITIYFTVEAVFEEAGIGSYMAFIDLTKYAGIRFNLTMNLAGTYNVEPSYNTRYSNGNTLITINQPGYYPVTIYLIPETTTPAQPSNNQGRTLILVAIIAALAVLLALIFLMRRKK
;
A
#
# COMPACT_ATOMS: atom_id res chain seq x y z
N MET A 1 -27.50 47.06 -29.35
CA MET A 1 -27.76 46.06 -28.29
C MET A 1 -26.82 44.83 -28.32
N ARG A 2 -25.92 44.64 -29.31
CA ARG A 2 -24.99 43.48 -29.36
C ARG A 2 -23.65 43.68 -28.64
N ARG A 3 -23.27 44.91 -28.31
CA ARG A 3 -21.95 45.25 -27.76
C ARG A 3 -21.81 44.92 -26.25
N ASN A 4 -22.93 44.87 -25.52
CA ASN A 4 -22.91 44.59 -24.07
C ASN A 4 -22.81 43.09 -23.75
N ILE A 5 -23.27 42.21 -24.64
CA ILE A 5 -23.19 40.75 -24.45
C ILE A 5 -21.75 40.26 -24.65
N ALA A 6 -21.03 40.79 -25.63
CA ALA A 6 -19.63 40.44 -25.87
C ALA A 6 -18.71 40.85 -24.70
N VAL A 7 -19.00 41.99 -24.05
CA VAL A 7 -18.26 42.46 -22.86
C VAL A 7 -18.59 41.60 -21.63
N LEU A 8 -19.85 41.21 -21.44
CA LEU A 8 -20.23 40.27 -20.37
C LEU A 8 -19.59 38.88 -20.55
N PHE A 9 -19.52 38.37 -21.78
CA PHE A 9 -18.89 37.08 -22.07
C PHE A 9 -17.37 37.12 -21.87
N SER A 10 -16.72 38.21 -22.28
CA SER A 10 -15.28 38.37 -22.06
C SER A 10 -14.94 38.62 -20.59
N ILE A 11 -15.80 39.28 -19.81
CA ILE A 11 -15.66 39.35 -18.34
C ILE A 11 -15.84 37.97 -17.70
N LEU A 12 -16.81 37.18 -18.14
CA LEU A 12 -17.04 35.82 -17.61
C LEU A 12 -15.85 34.90 -17.88
N VAL A 13 -15.32 34.93 -19.11
CA VAL A 13 -14.11 34.18 -19.49
C VAL A 13 -12.88 34.72 -18.73
N LEU A 14 -12.77 36.03 -18.51
CA LEU A 14 -11.70 36.61 -17.71
C LEU A 14 -11.80 36.20 -16.23
N THR A 15 -13.00 36.08 -15.65
CA THR A 15 -13.17 35.57 -14.28
C THR A 15 -12.85 34.09 -14.15
N LEU A 16 -13.11 33.27 -15.18
CA LEU A 16 -12.66 31.88 -15.23
C LEU A 16 -11.14 31.77 -15.38
N ILE A 17 -10.50 32.69 -16.14
CA ILE A 17 -9.05 32.74 -16.28
C ILE A 17 -8.37 33.21 -14.98
N ILE A 18 -9.00 34.09 -14.20
CA ILE A 18 -8.46 34.54 -12.90
C ILE A 18 -8.50 33.40 -11.85
N ALA A 19 -9.35 32.40 -12.01
CA ALA A 19 -9.37 31.22 -11.14
C ALA A 19 -8.16 30.28 -11.34
N GLN A 20 -7.31 30.49 -12.36
CA GLN A 20 -6.14 29.65 -12.63
C GLN A 20 -4.86 30.01 -11.86
N THR A 21 -4.94 30.85 -10.82
CA THR A 21 -3.75 31.17 -10.04
C THR A 21 -3.64 30.28 -8.80
N SER A 22 -2.64 29.41 -8.82
CA SER A 22 -1.89 28.84 -7.66
C SER A 22 -2.12 27.36 -7.35
N TYR A 23 -1.67 26.49 -8.26
CA TYR A 23 -1.44 25.05 -8.04
C TYR A 23 -0.44 24.74 -6.89
N SER A 24 0.24 25.73 -6.30
CA SER A 24 1.41 25.49 -5.42
C SER A 24 1.48 26.33 -4.14
N ASN A 25 0.81 27.49 -4.04
CA ASN A 25 1.03 28.37 -2.88
C ASN A 25 0.11 28.12 -1.68
N THR A 26 -0.95 27.33 -1.84
CA THR A 26 -1.90 27.07 -0.75
C THR A 26 -1.64 25.76 -0.02
N MET A 27 -1.14 24.71 -0.70
CA MET A 27 -0.86 23.43 -0.05
C MET A 27 0.38 23.54 0.84
N SER A 28 0.23 23.31 2.14
CA SER A 28 1.31 23.39 3.11
C SER A 28 1.87 22.03 3.49
N ASN A 29 1.01 21.01 3.52
CA ASN A 29 1.38 19.66 3.92
C ASN A 29 0.57 18.63 3.13
N LEU A 30 1.25 17.55 2.72
CA LEU A 30 0.64 16.38 2.09
C LEU A 30 1.08 15.13 2.85
N GLU A 31 0.10 14.42 3.39
CA GLU A 31 0.29 13.11 4.00
C GLU A 31 -0.38 12.05 3.13
N ILE A 32 0.37 11.02 2.76
CA ILE A 32 -0.17 9.86 2.04
C ILE A 32 0.08 8.63 2.91
N TYR A 33 -0.98 7.88 3.18
CA TYR A 33 -0.92 6.61 3.89
C TYR A 33 -1.54 5.53 3.02
N VAL A 34 -0.85 4.41 2.87
CA VAL A 34 -1.40 3.22 2.22
C VAL A 34 -1.12 2.00 3.09
N GLU A 35 -2.08 1.08 3.10
CA GLU A 35 -1.97 -0.25 3.66
C GLU A 35 -2.32 -1.28 2.59
N GLY A 36 -1.55 -2.36 2.52
CA GLY A 36 -1.78 -3.38 1.51
C GLY A 36 -0.73 -4.49 1.55
N SER A 37 -0.81 -5.37 0.56
CA SER A 37 0.14 -6.46 0.40
C SER A 37 0.80 -6.39 -0.97
N PRO A 38 2.14 -6.50 -1.05
CA PRO A 38 2.82 -6.65 -2.32
C PRO A 38 2.47 -7.94 -3.06
N VAL A 39 2.06 -8.99 -2.32
CA VAL A 39 1.69 -10.29 -2.89
C VAL A 39 0.31 -10.21 -3.54
N GLU A 40 -0.65 -9.55 -2.88
CA GLU A 40 -1.97 -9.26 -3.46
C GLU A 40 -1.92 -8.10 -4.47
N ASN A 41 -0.83 -7.33 -4.43
CA ASN A 41 -0.55 -6.18 -5.28
C ASN A 41 -1.67 -5.14 -5.31
N SER A 42 -2.24 -4.88 -4.13
CA SER A 42 -3.34 -3.94 -3.93
C SER A 42 -3.15 -3.19 -2.63
N PHE A 43 -3.49 -1.91 -2.66
CA PHE A 43 -3.42 -1.00 -1.53
C PHE A 43 -4.73 -0.24 -1.37
N THR A 44 -5.09 0.01 -0.12
CA THR A 44 -6.11 0.98 0.27
C THR A 44 -5.46 2.06 1.10
N GLY A 45 -5.88 3.31 0.93
CA GLY A 45 -5.22 4.42 1.60
C GLY A 45 -5.97 5.72 1.56
N TYR A 46 -5.29 6.75 2.04
CA TYR A 46 -5.74 8.12 1.94
C TYR A 46 -4.60 9.08 1.61
N ALA A 47 -4.94 10.19 0.96
CA ALA A 47 -4.10 11.37 0.82
C ALA A 47 -4.80 12.53 1.55
N ARG A 48 -4.16 13.04 2.60
CA ARG A 48 -4.62 14.20 3.37
C ARG A 48 -3.83 15.42 2.95
N ILE A 49 -4.55 16.42 2.45
CA ILE A 49 -4.03 17.70 2.00
C ILE A 49 -4.38 18.74 3.05
N MET A 50 -3.38 19.44 3.57
CA MET A 50 -3.58 20.60 4.44
C MET A 50 -3.15 21.87 3.71
N PHE A 51 -3.95 22.92 3.85
CA PHE A 51 -3.63 24.22 3.28
C PHE A 51 -3.02 25.14 4.33
N ALA A 52 -2.14 26.06 3.92
CA ALA A 52 -1.56 27.09 4.79
C ALA A 52 -2.64 28.02 5.35
N GLU A 53 -3.67 28.29 4.54
CA GLU A 53 -4.84 29.09 4.89
C GLU A 53 -6.11 28.41 4.37
N THR A 54 -7.25 28.71 4.98
CA THR A 54 -8.56 28.25 4.48
C THR A 54 -8.80 28.77 3.06
N LEU A 55 -9.20 27.89 2.15
CA LEU A 55 -9.56 28.20 0.77
C LEU A 55 -10.86 29.01 0.72
N ARG A 56 -10.79 30.35 0.85
CA ARG A 56 -11.99 31.20 0.93
C ARG A 56 -12.75 31.31 -0.38
N ASN A 57 -12.09 31.09 -1.51
CA ASN A 57 -12.66 31.16 -2.85
C ASN A 57 -12.70 29.77 -3.49
N TYR A 58 -13.52 29.62 -4.53
CA TYR A 58 -13.50 28.45 -5.39
C TYR A 58 -12.08 28.20 -5.90
N THR A 59 -11.49 27.09 -5.47
CA THR A 59 -10.11 26.74 -5.79
C THR A 59 -10.10 25.36 -6.42
N GLU A 60 -9.44 25.22 -7.56
CA GLU A 60 -9.12 23.93 -8.14
C GLU A 60 -8.01 23.28 -7.32
N VAL A 61 -8.30 22.08 -6.82
CA VAL A 61 -7.36 21.26 -6.07
C VAL A 61 -7.02 20.06 -6.93
N SER A 62 -5.73 19.86 -7.17
CA SER A 62 -5.20 18.76 -7.98
C SER A 62 -4.10 18.03 -7.21
N VAL A 63 -4.24 16.72 -7.07
CA VAL A 63 -3.36 15.89 -6.23
C VAL A 63 -2.98 14.62 -6.99
N TYR A 64 -1.68 14.41 -7.16
CA TYR A 64 -1.11 13.23 -7.79
C TYR A 64 -0.85 12.10 -6.76
N ILE A 65 -1.49 10.95 -6.93
CA ILE A 65 -1.23 9.79 -6.08
C ILE A 65 -0.03 9.02 -6.68
N PRO A 66 1.10 8.89 -5.95
CA PRO A 66 2.39 8.54 -6.52
C PRO A 66 2.62 7.02 -6.63
N PHE A 67 1.65 6.33 -7.22
CA PHE A 67 1.74 4.90 -7.49
C PHE A 67 1.44 4.65 -8.96
N GLU A 68 2.33 3.93 -9.64
CA GLU A 68 2.12 3.48 -11.02
C GLU A 68 1.24 2.23 -10.97
N GLY A 69 -0.08 2.44 -11.03
CA GLY A 69 -1.06 1.37 -10.87
C GLY A 69 -2.47 1.86 -11.20
N GLY A 70 -3.45 0.95 -11.14
CA GLY A 70 -4.87 1.23 -11.34
C GLY A 70 -5.46 1.96 -10.14
N LEU A 71 -5.51 3.29 -10.18
CA LEU A 71 -6.06 4.12 -9.11
C LEU A 71 -7.60 4.21 -9.21
N THR A 72 -8.28 3.96 -8.10
CA THR A 72 -9.73 4.20 -7.95
C THR A 72 -9.98 5.09 -6.75
N ILE A 73 -10.78 6.13 -6.94
CA ILE A 73 -11.19 7.03 -5.84
C ILE A 73 -12.44 6.47 -5.19
N VAL A 74 -12.36 6.23 -3.89
CA VAL A 74 -13.47 5.71 -3.08
C VAL A 74 -14.32 6.87 -2.58
N ASN A 75 -13.69 7.91 -2.04
CA ASN A 75 -14.38 9.08 -1.50
C ASN A 75 -13.44 10.28 -1.39
N ILE A 76 -14.00 11.49 -1.39
CA ILE A 76 -13.28 12.72 -1.07
C ILE A 76 -14.09 13.45 0.01
N THR A 77 -13.43 13.84 1.09
CA THR A 77 -14.06 14.54 2.21
C THR A 77 -13.33 15.83 2.53
N SER A 78 -14.08 16.85 2.93
CA SER A 78 -13.53 18.09 3.50
C SER A 78 -13.73 18.09 5.00
N GLY A 79 -12.77 18.64 5.75
CA GLY A 79 -12.88 18.72 7.21
C GLY A 79 -13.99 19.68 7.67
N ASN A 80 -14.04 20.89 7.11
CA ASN A 80 -14.94 21.97 7.55
C ASN A 80 -15.64 22.72 6.39
N GLY A 81 -15.41 22.32 5.15
CA GLY A 81 -15.82 23.06 3.96
C GLY A 81 -16.74 22.27 3.03
N VAL A 82 -16.88 22.80 1.81
CA VAL A 82 -17.76 22.24 0.79
C VAL A 82 -16.91 21.79 -0.40
N LEU A 83 -17.14 20.54 -0.80
CA LEU A 83 -16.69 20.00 -2.08
C LEU A 83 -17.80 20.26 -3.09
N ILE A 84 -17.44 20.89 -4.22
CA ILE A 84 -18.43 21.54 -5.09
C ILE A 84 -18.65 20.77 -6.38
N SER A 85 -17.68 19.95 -6.79
CA SER A 85 -17.73 19.20 -8.04
C SER A 85 -17.52 17.72 -7.81
N ASP A 86 -17.95 16.92 -8.78
CA ASP A 86 -17.37 15.61 -9.01
C ASP A 86 -15.86 15.76 -9.23
N TYR A 87 -15.13 14.66 -9.03
CA TYR A 87 -13.71 14.63 -9.30
C TYR A 87 -13.45 14.21 -10.75
N TYR A 88 -12.35 14.71 -11.28
CA TYR A 88 -11.75 14.25 -12.52
C TYR A 88 -10.46 13.48 -12.18
N LEU A 89 -10.27 12.32 -12.81
CA LEU A 89 -9.09 11.48 -12.61
C LEU A 89 -8.39 11.28 -13.95
N GLU A 90 -7.14 11.77 -14.03
CA GLU A 90 -6.28 11.58 -15.21
C GLU A 90 -4.84 11.36 -14.75
N ASN A 91 -4.18 10.33 -15.27
CA ASN A 91 -2.77 10.01 -14.97
C ASN A 91 -2.46 10.02 -13.46
N ASN A 92 -3.32 9.35 -12.67
CA ASN A 92 -3.25 9.28 -11.21
C ASN A 92 -3.31 10.64 -10.50
N THR A 93 -3.75 11.68 -11.20
CA THR A 93 -4.01 13.02 -10.64
C THR A 93 -5.52 13.19 -10.48
N VAL A 94 -5.93 13.45 -9.25
CA VAL A 94 -7.32 13.71 -8.86
C VAL A 94 -7.52 15.22 -8.79
N SER A 95 -8.48 15.74 -9.54
CA SER A 95 -8.78 17.16 -9.63
C SER A 95 -10.25 17.45 -9.30
N PHE A 96 -10.52 18.47 -8.49
CA PHE A 96 -11.88 18.86 -8.09
C PHE A 96 -11.90 20.32 -7.57
N LEU A 97 -13.10 20.89 -7.43
CA LEU A 97 -13.30 22.23 -6.88
C LEU A 97 -13.65 22.17 -5.38
N ALA A 98 -12.96 22.98 -4.59
CA ALA A 98 -13.19 23.12 -3.15
C ALA A 98 -13.30 24.58 -2.73
N VAL A 99 -14.08 24.82 -1.66
CA VAL A 99 -14.21 26.14 -1.02
C VAL A 99 -14.47 25.98 0.47
N ASN A 100 -14.11 27.01 1.22
CA ASN A 100 -14.29 27.13 2.66
C ASN A 100 -13.67 25.97 3.45
N THR A 101 -12.54 25.43 2.97
CA THR A 101 -11.87 24.29 3.59
C THR A 101 -10.40 24.59 3.85
N SER A 102 -9.87 24.07 4.96
CA SER A 102 -8.42 24.08 5.28
C SER A 102 -7.79 22.68 5.16
N GLU A 103 -8.60 21.65 4.98
CA GLU A 103 -8.15 20.26 4.89
C GLU A 103 -9.06 19.45 3.97
N ILE A 104 -8.46 18.60 3.14
CA ILE A 104 -9.17 17.66 2.29
C ILE A 104 -8.53 16.28 2.46
N THR A 105 -9.33 15.22 2.52
CA THR A 105 -8.87 13.84 2.52
C THR A 105 -9.47 13.10 1.34
N ILE A 106 -8.61 12.48 0.52
CA ILE A 106 -8.97 11.63 -0.61
C ILE A 106 -8.74 10.19 -0.19
N TYR A 107 -9.78 9.36 -0.16
CA TYR A 107 -9.70 7.93 0.09
C TYR A 107 -9.66 7.19 -1.24
N PHE A 108 -8.74 6.25 -1.39
CA PHE A 108 -8.51 5.57 -2.67
C PHE A 108 -8.07 4.13 -2.47
N THR A 109 -8.21 3.35 -3.54
CA THR A 109 -7.52 2.07 -3.72
C THR A 109 -6.59 2.16 -4.92
N VAL A 110 -5.49 1.42 -4.90
CA VAL A 110 -4.61 1.29 -6.05
C VAL A 110 -4.19 -0.17 -6.22
N GLU A 111 -4.33 -0.67 -7.44
CA GLU A 111 -3.94 -2.03 -7.81
C GLU A 111 -2.71 -2.00 -8.73
N ALA A 112 -2.01 -3.13 -8.81
CA ALA A 112 -0.85 -3.29 -9.70
C ALA A 112 0.29 -2.30 -9.43
N VAL A 113 0.54 -1.96 -8.16
CA VAL A 113 1.60 -1.01 -7.73
C VAL A 113 2.99 -1.58 -7.89
N PHE A 114 3.15 -2.88 -7.64
CA PHE A 114 4.42 -3.58 -7.71
C PHE A 114 4.48 -4.45 -8.97
N GLU A 115 5.66 -4.47 -9.58
CA GLU A 115 6.03 -5.45 -10.60
C GLU A 115 6.87 -6.56 -9.95
N GLU A 116 6.66 -7.82 -10.35
CA GLU A 116 7.51 -8.92 -9.90
C GLU A 116 8.87 -8.81 -10.60
N ALA A 117 9.93 -8.55 -9.84
CA ALA A 117 11.30 -8.46 -10.34
C ALA A 117 11.99 -9.85 -10.33
N GLY A 118 11.47 -10.79 -9.55
CA GLY A 118 11.92 -12.17 -9.44
C GLY A 118 11.14 -12.93 -8.39
N ILE A 119 11.44 -14.21 -8.19
CA ILE A 119 10.70 -15.05 -7.22
C ILE A 119 10.79 -14.44 -5.82
N GLY A 120 9.66 -13.96 -5.31
CA GLY A 120 9.57 -13.33 -4.00
C GLY A 120 10.23 -11.95 -3.89
N SER A 121 10.47 -11.29 -5.03
CA SER A 121 10.99 -9.93 -5.14
C SER A 121 10.04 -9.06 -5.95
N TYR A 122 9.69 -7.90 -5.40
CA TYR A 122 8.73 -6.98 -5.99
C TYR A 122 9.33 -5.58 -6.04
N MET A 123 9.08 -4.84 -7.12
CA MET A 123 9.62 -3.50 -7.34
C MET A 123 8.50 -2.51 -7.66
N ALA A 124 8.57 -1.30 -7.11
CA ALA A 124 7.69 -0.19 -7.43
C ALA A 124 8.51 1.09 -7.62
N PHE A 125 8.04 1.97 -8.50
CA PHE A 125 8.61 3.31 -8.68
C PHE A 125 7.65 4.35 -8.12
N ILE A 126 8.13 5.15 -7.17
CA ILE A 126 7.35 6.18 -6.51
C ILE A 126 7.96 7.53 -6.87
N ASP A 127 7.26 8.30 -7.72
CA ASP A 127 7.66 9.64 -8.10
C ASP A 127 6.95 10.70 -7.26
N LEU A 128 7.70 11.33 -6.36
CA LEU A 128 7.24 12.41 -5.49
C LEU A 128 7.77 13.77 -5.93
N THR A 129 8.46 13.88 -7.06
CA THR A 129 9.13 15.12 -7.49
C THR A 129 8.17 16.30 -7.67
N LYS A 130 6.90 16.02 -8.02
CA LYS A 130 5.82 17.01 -8.12
C LYS A 130 5.54 17.76 -6.80
N TYR A 131 5.99 17.22 -5.67
CA TYR A 131 5.77 17.78 -4.34
C TYR A 131 7.00 18.51 -3.77
N ALA A 132 8.01 18.78 -4.59
CA ALA A 132 9.19 19.54 -4.19
C ALA A 132 8.80 20.88 -3.52
N GLY A 133 9.35 21.13 -2.32
CA GLY A 133 9.08 22.35 -1.55
C GLY A 133 7.86 22.29 -0.63
N ILE A 134 7.08 21.21 -0.65
CA ILE A 134 5.93 20.99 0.26
C ILE A 134 6.37 20.07 1.40
N ARG A 135 5.83 20.29 2.61
CA ARG A 135 6.01 19.31 3.70
C ARG A 135 5.29 18.02 3.31
N PHE A 136 6.02 16.91 3.33
CA PHE A 136 5.52 15.65 2.78
C PHE A 136 5.75 14.49 3.75
N ASN A 137 4.81 13.55 3.79
CA ASN A 137 4.96 12.28 4.48
C ASN A 137 4.20 11.17 3.75
N LEU A 138 4.90 10.24 3.12
CA LEU A 138 4.34 8.98 2.63
C LEU A 138 4.65 7.87 3.62
N THR A 139 3.63 7.09 3.98
CA THR A 139 3.77 5.87 4.77
C THR A 139 3.12 4.71 4.02
N MET A 140 3.90 3.66 3.78
CA MET A 140 3.41 2.39 3.25
C MET A 140 3.46 1.34 4.36
N ASN A 141 2.31 0.83 4.76
CA ASN A 141 2.16 -0.25 5.73
C ASN A 141 1.92 -1.57 4.99
N LEU A 142 2.98 -2.34 4.81
CA LEU A 142 2.94 -3.60 4.06
C LEU A 142 2.59 -4.75 5.01
N ALA A 143 1.53 -5.50 4.71
CA ALA A 143 1.17 -6.70 5.44
C ALA A 143 2.22 -7.79 5.21
N GLY A 144 2.94 -8.18 6.27
CA GLY A 144 4.09 -9.09 6.19
C GLY A 144 5.42 -8.42 6.51
N THR A 145 6.45 -9.23 6.76
CA THR A 145 7.80 -8.76 7.07
C THR A 145 8.72 -8.97 5.86
N TYR A 146 9.20 -7.87 5.30
CA TYR A 146 10.00 -7.82 4.06
C TYR A 146 11.33 -7.11 4.28
N ASN A 147 12.37 -7.56 3.60
CA ASN A 147 13.57 -6.74 3.42
C ASN A 147 13.27 -5.66 2.36
N VAL A 148 13.79 -4.44 2.56
CA VAL A 148 13.51 -3.29 1.69
C VAL A 148 14.82 -2.69 1.18
N GLU A 149 14.90 -2.46 -0.12
CA GLU A 149 16.04 -1.83 -0.79
C GLU A 149 15.59 -0.68 -1.72
N PRO A 150 16.39 0.40 -1.86
CA PRO A 150 17.51 0.75 -0.99
C PRO A 150 17.04 1.02 0.45
N SER A 151 17.98 1.26 1.36
CA SER A 151 17.64 1.47 2.77
C SER A 151 16.79 2.73 2.96
N TYR A 152 15.52 2.53 3.30
CA TYR A 152 14.58 3.57 3.69
C TYR A 152 14.34 3.57 5.20
N ASN A 153 13.70 4.62 5.72
CA ASN A 153 13.20 4.61 7.10
C ASN A 153 12.12 3.54 7.23
N THR A 154 12.55 2.37 7.69
CA THR A 154 11.75 1.15 7.75
C THR A 154 11.60 0.70 9.20
N ARG A 155 10.39 0.35 9.61
CA ARG A 155 10.09 -0.20 10.93
C ARG A 155 9.27 -1.48 10.78
N TYR A 156 9.53 -2.44 11.67
CA TYR A 156 8.76 -3.68 11.73
C TYR A 156 7.89 -3.65 12.98
N SER A 157 6.58 -3.79 12.79
CA SER A 157 5.61 -3.71 13.90
C SER A 157 4.41 -4.60 13.61
N ASN A 158 4.00 -5.41 14.59
CA ASN A 158 2.82 -6.28 14.50
C ASN A 158 2.79 -7.19 13.25
N GLY A 159 3.95 -7.65 12.79
CA GLY A 159 4.07 -8.50 11.59
C GLY A 159 4.06 -7.74 10.25
N ASN A 160 4.02 -6.41 10.28
CA ASN A 160 4.03 -5.55 9.09
C ASN A 160 5.38 -4.84 8.92
N THR A 161 5.71 -4.53 7.66
CA THR A 161 6.81 -3.65 7.26
C THR A 161 6.25 -2.26 6.97
N LEU A 162 6.65 -1.27 7.78
CA LEU A 162 6.29 0.13 7.57
C LEU A 162 7.46 0.86 6.92
N ILE A 163 7.23 1.44 5.74
CA ILE A 163 8.21 2.26 5.01
C ILE A 163 7.73 3.71 5.05
N THR A 164 8.61 4.63 5.45
CA THR A 164 8.27 6.05 5.58
C THR A 164 9.21 6.93 4.76
N ILE A 165 8.65 7.80 3.93
CA ILE A 165 9.37 8.73 3.04
C ILE A 165 8.89 10.15 3.32
N ASN A 166 9.80 11.02 3.78
CA ASN A 166 9.47 12.37 4.24
C ASN A 166 10.02 13.47 3.34
N GLN A 167 10.71 13.09 2.27
CA GLN A 167 11.31 14.03 1.32
C GLN A 167 10.80 13.73 -0.08
N PRO A 168 10.27 14.73 -0.81
CA PRO A 168 9.97 14.59 -2.23
C PRO A 168 11.21 14.19 -3.05
N GLY A 169 11.05 13.30 -4.01
CA GLY A 169 12.13 12.69 -4.80
C GLY A 169 11.62 11.52 -5.65
N TYR A 170 12.52 10.83 -6.34
CA TYR A 170 12.21 9.61 -7.08
C TYR A 170 12.74 8.39 -6.33
N TYR A 171 11.89 7.40 -6.10
CA TYR A 171 12.17 6.28 -5.21
C TYR A 171 11.90 4.94 -5.89
N PRO A 172 12.94 4.22 -6.34
CA PRO A 172 12.81 2.82 -6.72
C PRO A 172 12.79 1.96 -5.45
N VAL A 173 11.65 1.37 -5.13
CA VAL A 173 11.48 0.53 -3.94
C VAL A 173 11.43 -0.93 -4.36
N THR A 174 12.44 -1.69 -3.98
CA THR A 174 12.46 -3.15 -4.11
C THR A 174 12.24 -3.78 -2.74
N ILE A 175 11.39 -4.80 -2.69
CA ILE A 175 11.13 -5.56 -1.47
C ILE A 175 11.31 -7.05 -1.72
N TYR A 176 11.76 -7.76 -0.69
CA TYR A 176 12.02 -9.20 -0.75
C TYR A 176 11.32 -9.90 0.40
N LEU A 177 10.66 -11.02 0.08
CA LEU A 177 10.18 -11.95 1.09
C LEU A 177 11.35 -12.42 1.95
N ILE A 178 11.22 -12.30 3.26
CA ILE A 178 12.17 -12.92 4.19
C ILE A 178 11.81 -14.42 4.21
N PRO A 179 12.72 -15.33 3.84
CA PRO A 179 12.44 -16.75 3.91
C PRO A 179 12.12 -17.12 5.36
N GLU A 180 10.95 -17.72 5.59
CA GLU A 180 10.64 -18.31 6.88
C GLU A 180 11.70 -19.37 7.19
N THR A 181 12.43 -19.20 8.28
CA THR A 181 13.29 -20.26 8.80
C THR A 181 12.41 -21.33 9.42
N THR A 182 11.81 -22.18 8.60
CA THR A 182 11.23 -23.43 9.11
C THR A 182 12.39 -24.26 9.65
N THR A 183 12.60 -24.24 10.96
CA THR A 183 13.49 -25.18 11.62
C THR A 183 12.90 -26.57 11.32
N PRO A 184 13.60 -27.47 10.61
CA PRO A 184 13.06 -28.79 10.34
C PRO A 184 12.69 -29.43 11.68
N ALA A 185 11.45 -29.91 11.77
CA ALA A 185 10.97 -30.59 12.97
C ALA A 185 11.98 -31.69 13.32
N GLN A 186 12.65 -31.54 14.46
CA GLN A 186 13.56 -32.56 14.94
C GLN A 186 12.75 -33.85 15.08
N PRO A 187 13.12 -34.95 14.39
CA PRO A 187 12.34 -36.17 14.44
C PRO A 187 12.20 -36.59 15.91
N SER A 188 10.96 -36.67 16.38
CA SER A 188 10.72 -37.07 17.77
C SER A 188 11.31 -38.46 17.98
N ASN A 189 12.14 -38.62 19.02
CA ASN A 189 12.86 -39.85 19.38
C ASN A 189 11.93 -41.06 19.66
N ASN A 190 10.61 -40.89 19.52
CA ASN A 190 9.60 -41.91 19.71
C ASN A 190 9.44 -42.83 18.49
N GLN A 191 9.77 -42.41 17.27
CA GLN A 191 9.64 -43.28 16.09
C GLN A 191 10.64 -44.45 16.11
N GLY A 192 11.88 -44.20 16.55
CA GLY A 192 12.89 -45.26 16.70
C GLY A 192 12.55 -46.29 17.79
N ARG A 193 11.96 -45.84 18.91
CA ARG A 193 11.56 -46.74 20.01
C ARG A 193 10.35 -47.60 19.66
N THR A 194 9.43 -47.08 18.83
CA THR A 194 8.23 -47.81 18.39
C THR A 194 8.59 -48.93 17.41
N LEU A 195 9.53 -48.69 16.49
CA LEU A 195 10.00 -49.71 15.54
C LEU A 195 10.72 -50.88 16.23
N ILE A 196 11.53 -50.60 17.27
CA ILE A 196 12.20 -51.64 18.06
C ILE A 196 11.19 -52.49 18.83
N LEU A 197 10.16 -51.88 19.42
CA LEU A 197 9.11 -52.64 20.12
C LEU A 197 8.31 -53.55 19.18
N VAL A 198 7.97 -53.07 17.98
CA VAL A 198 7.24 -53.87 16.98
C VAL A 198 8.09 -55.04 16.49
N ALA A 199 9.40 -54.85 16.28
CA ALA A 199 10.31 -55.92 15.89
C ALA A 199 10.46 -56.99 16.98
N ILE A 200 10.53 -56.60 18.25
CA ILE A 200 10.61 -57.53 19.39
C ILE A 200 9.33 -58.36 19.52
N ILE A 201 8.16 -57.73 19.38
CA ILE A 201 6.86 -58.42 19.44
C ILE A 201 6.72 -59.44 18.29
N ALA A 202 7.12 -59.06 17.07
CA ALA A 202 7.09 -59.97 15.92
C ALA A 202 8.02 -61.19 16.12
N ALA A 203 9.23 -60.98 16.63
CA ALA A 203 10.18 -62.07 16.91
C ALA A 203 9.65 -63.04 17.99
N LEU A 204 9.02 -62.51 19.05
CA LEU A 204 8.39 -63.32 20.10
C LEU A 204 7.21 -64.15 19.57
N ALA A 205 6.38 -63.59 18.69
CA ALA A 205 5.26 -64.32 18.08
C ALA A 205 5.75 -65.49 17.21
N VAL A 206 6.81 -65.28 16.42
CA VAL A 206 7.43 -66.34 15.60
C VAL A 206 8.03 -67.44 16.48
N LEU A 207 8.71 -67.07 17.57
CA LEU A 207 9.29 -68.03 18.50
C LEU A 207 8.21 -68.90 19.18
N LEU A 208 7.10 -68.28 19.61
CA LEU A 208 5.97 -68.99 20.21
C LEU A 208 5.29 -69.93 19.21
N ALA A 209 5.13 -69.52 17.95
CA ALA A 209 4.58 -70.36 16.89
C ALA A 209 5.47 -71.59 16.62
N LEU A 210 6.80 -71.40 16.59
CA LEU A 210 7.77 -72.50 16.45
C LEU A 210 7.69 -73.49 17.63
N ILE A 211 7.64 -72.98 18.87
CA ILE A 211 7.50 -73.83 20.06
C ILE A 211 6.19 -74.63 20.02
N PHE A 212 5.08 -74.00 19.63
CA PHE A 212 3.79 -74.66 19.50
C PHE A 212 3.82 -75.77 18.44
N LEU A 213 4.41 -75.51 17.27
CA LEU A 213 4.56 -76.50 16.20
C LEU A 213 5.45 -77.67 16.61
N MET A 214 6.53 -77.43 17.36
CA MET A 214 7.39 -78.50 17.88
C MET A 214 6.68 -79.36 18.94
N ARG A 215 5.86 -78.76 19.81
CA ARG A 215 5.07 -79.52 20.81
C ARG A 215 3.99 -80.39 20.19
N ARG A 216 3.46 -80.02 19.02
CA ARG A 216 2.43 -80.80 18.31
C ARG A 216 2.98 -82.02 17.54
N LYS A 217 4.31 -82.11 17.40
CA LYS A 217 5.02 -83.22 16.72
C LYS A 217 5.57 -84.28 17.68
N LYS A 218 5.30 -84.19 18.98
CA LYS A 218 5.47 -85.27 19.95
C LYS A 218 4.09 -85.82 20.32
#